data_AF-A0A9W4TV03-F1
#
_entry.id   AF-A0A9W4TV03-F1
#
_cell.length_a   1.000
_cell.length_b   1.000
_cell.length_c   1.000
_cell.angle_alpha   90.00
_cell.angle_beta   90.00
_cell.angle_gamma   90.00
#
_symmetry.space_group_name_H-M   'P 1'
#
loop_
_entity.id
_entity.type
_entity.pdbx_description
1 polymer ?
#
loop_
_entity_poly.entity_id
_entity_poly.type
_entity_poly.pdbx_seq_one_letter_code
_entity_poly.pdbx_strand_id
1 'polypeptide(L)'
;MAGTNNDKIEPTLKKKMISNDDLYRHSSQYNFWSFTEEQLVNLRKQTNLKGQKIAKDKFQQEYTNSKLSNPEIFDKFQQELKEENLLNLISYEEELTFLDFYIQNITTSCNFFKMPTQVRLTASSFFKKFYLNNSVMEYHPKNILYTCIFLAAKSENYFISIESFVKPLSKIDSEHILDLEYIVLQSLKFTLMVHHPIRPLYGIFLDSQAELLHPQINQDINIDKLGDLYNHAREWLNKYYMISDVAFLFTPPQIALASMYDIDQKITENYLKRKFLKNEKLTTIKEEPESTEDVGRTQLTTLIETIQKCISVAKQSHVADREASKEIDRKCFYALNPKNLIDKRIKKLTNNKEST
;
A
#
# COMPACT_ATOMS: atom_id res chain seq x y z
N MET A 1 15.75 -70.34 -26.59
CA MET A 1 16.81 -69.47 -26.03
C MET A 1 16.53 -68.07 -26.54
N ALA A 2 15.69 -67.36 -25.82
CA ALA A 2 16.05 -66.31 -24.85
C ALA A 2 16.03 -64.94 -25.55
N GLY A 3 14.83 -64.34 -25.57
CA GLY A 3 14.56 -63.03 -26.14
C GLY A 3 15.18 -61.93 -25.30
N THR A 4 15.75 -60.94 -25.99
CA THR A 4 16.33 -59.72 -25.47
C THR A 4 15.23 -58.76 -25.00
N ASN A 5 15.05 -58.61 -23.69
CA ASN A 5 14.28 -57.50 -23.12
C ASN A 5 15.19 -56.28 -22.97
N ASN A 6 14.86 -55.24 -23.73
CA ASN A 6 15.50 -53.95 -23.76
C ASN A 6 14.73 -53.03 -22.80
N ASP A 7 14.99 -53.15 -21.50
CA ASP A 7 14.38 -52.28 -20.49
C ASP A 7 15.02 -50.89 -20.56
N LYS A 8 14.44 -50.03 -21.41
CA LYS A 8 14.67 -48.58 -21.38
C LYS A 8 14.14 -48.05 -20.05
N ILE A 9 15.05 -47.77 -19.12
CA ILE A 9 14.76 -47.03 -17.90
C ILE A 9 14.34 -45.61 -18.33
N GLU A 10 13.03 -45.33 -18.29
CA GLU A 10 12.52 -43.97 -18.47
C GLU A 10 13.11 -43.05 -17.39
N PRO A 11 13.61 -41.86 -17.74
CA PRO A 11 14.11 -40.92 -16.75
C PRO A 11 12.94 -40.46 -15.88
N THR A 12 12.93 -40.90 -14.62
CA THR A 12 11.99 -40.41 -13.61
C THR A 12 12.07 -38.88 -13.57
N LEU A 13 11.02 -38.21 -14.04
CA LEU A 13 10.87 -36.76 -13.96
C LEU A 13 11.08 -36.33 -12.51
N LYS A 14 12.25 -35.72 -12.20
CA LYS A 14 12.53 -35.15 -10.88
C LYS A 14 11.39 -34.20 -10.54
N LYS A 15 10.61 -34.53 -9.50
CA LYS A 15 9.49 -33.72 -9.02
C LYS A 15 10.03 -32.32 -8.72
N LYS A 16 9.62 -31.32 -9.50
CA LYS A 16 10.07 -29.93 -9.33
C LYS A 16 9.65 -29.48 -7.93
N MET A 17 10.60 -29.28 -7.03
CA MET A 17 10.34 -28.85 -5.67
C MET A 17 9.84 -27.40 -5.72
N ILE A 18 8.66 -27.15 -5.16
CA ILE A 18 8.07 -25.80 -5.12
C ILE A 18 8.88 -24.99 -4.11
N SER A 19 9.46 -23.88 -4.55
CA SER A 19 10.22 -22.98 -3.68
C SER A 19 9.29 -22.02 -2.92
N ASN A 20 9.81 -21.38 -1.86
CA ASN A 20 9.08 -20.32 -1.17
C ASN A 20 8.75 -19.14 -2.10
N ASP A 21 9.63 -18.83 -3.04
CA ASP A 21 9.39 -17.80 -4.04
C ASP A 21 8.23 -18.20 -4.96
N ASP A 22 8.15 -19.47 -5.36
CA ASP A 22 7.01 -19.98 -6.13
C ASP A 22 5.72 -19.85 -5.33
N LEU A 23 5.71 -20.20 -4.04
CA LEU A 23 4.53 -20.02 -3.18
C LEU A 23 4.09 -18.56 -3.11
N TYR A 24 5.02 -17.62 -2.96
CA TYR A 24 4.69 -16.19 -2.95
C TYR A 24 4.15 -15.72 -4.31
N ARG A 25 4.71 -16.19 -5.43
CA ARG A 25 4.22 -15.87 -6.78
C ARG A 25 2.80 -16.38 -7.03
N HIS A 26 2.36 -17.43 -6.35
CA HIS A 26 0.96 -17.90 -6.40
C HIS A 26 0.02 -17.12 -5.48
N SER A 27 0.54 -16.24 -4.61
CA SER A 27 -0.31 -15.41 -3.75
C SER A 27 -1.12 -14.39 -4.54
N SER A 28 -2.27 -13.98 -4.00
CA SER A 28 -3.04 -12.88 -4.56
C SER A 28 -2.29 -11.54 -4.49
N GLN A 29 -1.41 -11.37 -3.51
CA GLN A 29 -0.61 -10.15 -3.38
C GLN A 29 0.37 -9.99 -4.54
N TYR A 30 1.04 -11.07 -4.95
CA TYR A 30 1.93 -11.01 -6.10
C TYR A 30 1.14 -10.80 -7.40
N ASN A 31 0.12 -11.62 -7.64
CA ASN A 31 -0.58 -11.64 -8.92
C ASN A 31 -1.41 -10.38 -9.21
N PHE A 32 -1.96 -9.73 -8.18
CA PHE A 32 -2.86 -8.59 -8.37
C PHE A 32 -2.29 -7.25 -7.90
N TRP A 33 -1.26 -7.27 -7.05
CA TRP A 33 -0.80 -6.07 -6.32
C TRP A 33 0.73 -5.93 -6.30
N SER A 34 1.43 -6.52 -7.25
CA SER A 34 2.86 -6.26 -7.47
C SER A 34 3.06 -5.63 -8.84
N PHE A 35 3.74 -4.49 -8.89
CA PHE A 35 3.87 -3.66 -10.08
C PHE A 35 5.32 -3.20 -10.25
N THR A 36 5.66 -2.75 -11.47
CA THR A 36 6.81 -1.87 -11.65
C THR A 36 6.44 -0.44 -11.22
N GLU A 37 7.44 0.40 -10.93
CA GLU A 37 7.21 1.81 -10.59
C GLU A 37 6.44 2.56 -11.68
N GLU A 38 6.81 2.33 -12.94
CA GLU A 38 6.14 2.95 -14.08
C GLU A 38 4.67 2.50 -14.19
N GLN A 39 4.40 1.20 -14.03
CA GLN A 39 3.03 0.67 -14.04
C GLN A 39 2.18 1.29 -12.92
N LEU A 40 2.74 1.42 -11.71
CA LEU A 40 2.03 1.97 -10.57
C LEU A 40 1.67 3.45 -10.79
N VAL A 41 2.62 4.25 -11.29
CA VAL A 41 2.39 5.67 -11.61
C VAL A 41 1.36 5.82 -12.72
N ASN A 42 1.48 5.02 -13.79
CA ASN A 42 0.54 5.06 -14.91
C ASN A 42 -0.87 4.67 -14.48
N LEU A 43 -1.01 3.62 -13.66
CA LEU A 43 -2.30 3.19 -13.13
C LEU A 43 -2.98 4.31 -12.34
N ARG A 44 -2.25 4.96 -11.44
CA ARG A 44 -2.81 6.06 -10.63
C ARG A 44 -3.20 7.28 -11.46
N LYS A 45 -2.38 7.66 -12.45
CA LYS A 45 -2.72 8.74 -13.38
C LYS A 45 -4.00 8.42 -14.15
N GLN A 46 -4.15 7.18 -14.63
CA GLN A 46 -5.37 6.74 -15.32
C GLN A 46 -6.59 6.79 -14.38
N THR A 47 -6.44 6.34 -13.13
CA THR A 47 -7.50 6.39 -12.11
C THR A 47 -7.90 7.83 -11.78
N ASN A 48 -6.95 8.75 -11.63
CA ASN A 48 -7.23 10.17 -11.45
C ASN A 48 -8.00 10.75 -12.64
N LEU A 49 -7.54 10.49 -13.87
CA LEU A 49 -8.21 10.96 -15.09
C LEU A 49 -9.64 10.41 -15.21
N LYS A 50 -9.86 9.14 -14.87
CA LYS A 50 -11.19 8.53 -14.78
C LYS A 50 -12.06 9.27 -13.75
N GLY A 51 -11.52 9.55 -12.56
CA GLY A 51 -12.19 10.33 -11.53
C GLY A 51 -12.56 11.74 -11.98
N GLN A 52 -11.64 12.44 -12.66
CA GLN A 52 -11.90 13.77 -13.22
C GLN A 52 -13.03 13.73 -14.25
N LYS A 53 -13.05 12.71 -15.12
CA LYS A 53 -14.12 12.54 -16.10
C LYS A 53 -15.48 12.35 -15.40
N ILE A 54 -15.55 11.46 -14.42
CA ILE A 54 -16.80 11.24 -13.64
C ILE A 54 -17.25 12.53 -12.95
N ALA A 55 -16.33 13.27 -12.34
CA ALA A 55 -16.65 14.53 -11.67
C ALA A 55 -17.15 15.60 -12.66
N LYS A 56 -16.55 15.69 -13.86
CA LYS A 56 -17.01 16.58 -14.94
C LYS A 56 -18.40 16.20 -15.41
N ASP A 57 -18.67 14.93 -15.68
CA ASP A 57 -19.97 14.45 -16.15
C ASP A 57 -21.07 14.77 -15.11
N LYS A 58 -20.80 14.54 -13.81
CA LYS A 58 -21.71 14.92 -12.71
C LYS A 58 -21.90 16.43 -12.62
N PHE A 59 -20.83 17.21 -12.76
CA PHE A 59 -20.91 18.67 -12.72
C PHE A 59 -21.76 19.20 -13.88
N GLN A 60 -21.57 18.70 -15.10
CA GLN A 60 -22.32 19.12 -16.27
C GLN A 60 -23.82 18.83 -16.14
N GLN A 61 -24.19 17.66 -15.61
CA GLN A 61 -25.59 17.33 -15.33
C GLN A 61 -26.23 18.33 -14.36
N GLU A 62 -25.58 18.60 -13.22
CA GLU A 62 -26.10 19.57 -12.24
C GLU A 62 -26.07 21.01 -12.75
N TYR A 63 -25.08 21.36 -13.58
CA TYR A 63 -24.98 22.66 -14.21
C TYR A 63 -26.15 22.93 -15.16
N THR A 64 -26.48 21.96 -16.02
CA THR A 64 -27.64 22.04 -16.90
C THR A 64 -28.94 22.18 -16.11
N ASN A 65 -29.13 21.36 -15.07
CA ASN A 65 -30.31 21.44 -14.19
C ASN A 65 -30.43 22.81 -13.50
N SER A 66 -29.32 23.35 -13.00
CA SER A 66 -29.28 24.65 -12.33
C SER A 66 -29.53 25.81 -13.30
N LYS A 67 -29.01 25.72 -14.53
CA LYS A 67 -29.24 26.70 -15.60
C LYS A 67 -30.70 26.75 -16.02
N LEU A 68 -31.35 25.59 -16.16
CA LEU A 68 -32.79 25.49 -16.43
C LEU A 68 -33.63 26.08 -15.31
N SER A 69 -33.20 25.91 -14.05
CA SER A 69 -33.92 26.43 -12.89
C SER A 69 -33.77 27.94 -12.70
N ASN A 70 -32.65 28.55 -13.13
CA ASN A 70 -32.34 29.96 -12.93
C ASN A 70 -31.80 30.68 -14.19
N PRO A 71 -32.53 30.69 -15.32
CA PRO A 71 -32.02 31.15 -16.61
C PRO A 71 -31.51 32.61 -16.57
N GLU A 72 -32.25 33.51 -15.91
CA GLU A 72 -31.93 34.94 -15.84
C GLU A 72 -30.57 35.23 -15.16
N ILE A 73 -30.20 34.43 -14.15
CA ILE A 73 -28.94 34.59 -13.42
C ILE A 73 -27.77 34.13 -14.31
N PHE A 74 -27.95 33.02 -15.01
CA PHE A 74 -26.91 32.46 -15.88
C PHE A 74 -26.65 33.34 -17.10
N ASP A 75 -27.68 33.96 -17.67
CA ASP A 75 -27.53 34.90 -18.79
C ASP A 75 -26.82 36.19 -18.33
N LYS A 76 -27.11 36.66 -17.12
CA LYS A 76 -26.48 37.86 -16.57
C LYS A 76 -25.02 37.68 -16.19
N PHE A 77 -24.66 36.52 -15.64
CA PHE A 77 -23.31 36.23 -15.13
C PHE A 77 -22.58 35.17 -15.95
N GLN A 78 -22.81 35.14 -17.26
CA GLN A 78 -22.32 34.11 -18.16
C GLN A 78 -20.80 33.90 -18.09
N GLN A 79 -20.00 34.95 -17.87
CA GLN A 79 -18.54 34.85 -17.75
C GLN A 79 -18.08 34.25 -16.41
N GLU A 80 -18.72 34.61 -15.30
CA GLU A 80 -18.35 34.10 -13.96
C GLU A 80 -18.86 32.69 -13.69
N LEU A 81 -19.93 32.29 -14.39
CA LEU A 81 -20.54 30.96 -14.31
C LEU A 81 -20.07 30.02 -15.43
N LYS A 82 -18.94 30.32 -16.10
CA LYS A 82 -18.32 29.36 -17.03
C LYS A 82 -17.76 28.15 -16.28
N GLU A 83 -17.93 26.96 -16.86
CA GLU A 83 -17.45 25.68 -16.31
C GLU A 83 -15.98 25.76 -15.87
N GLU A 84 -15.11 26.35 -16.69
CA GLU A 84 -13.67 26.52 -16.41
C GLU A 84 -13.38 27.38 -15.17
N ASN A 85 -14.25 28.33 -14.85
CA ASN A 85 -14.08 29.23 -13.71
C ASN A 85 -14.65 28.65 -12.40
N LEU A 86 -15.53 27.65 -12.50
CA LEU A 86 -16.11 26.95 -11.35
C LEU A 86 -15.31 25.71 -10.98
N LEU A 87 -14.87 24.95 -11.98
CA LEU A 87 -14.42 23.59 -11.79
C LEU A 87 -12.90 23.51 -11.55
N ASN A 88 -12.51 23.46 -10.28
CA ASN A 88 -11.14 23.14 -9.87
C ASN A 88 -11.10 21.70 -9.34
N LEU A 89 -10.66 20.78 -10.19
CA LEU A 89 -10.54 19.36 -9.86
C LEU A 89 -9.20 19.04 -9.22
N ILE A 90 -9.13 17.85 -8.64
CA ILE A 90 -7.95 17.36 -7.92
C ILE A 90 -6.94 16.82 -8.94
N SER A 91 -5.71 17.34 -8.90
CA SER A 91 -4.60 16.82 -9.71
C SER A 91 -4.12 15.46 -9.19
N TYR A 92 -3.29 14.77 -9.97
CA TYR A 92 -2.67 13.51 -9.55
C TYR A 92 -1.81 13.68 -8.28
N GLU A 93 -1.01 14.74 -8.21
CA GLU A 93 -0.11 15.05 -7.09
C GLU A 93 -0.90 15.44 -5.82
N GLU A 94 -1.99 16.19 -6.00
CA GLU A 94 -2.91 16.54 -4.92
C GLU A 94 -3.61 15.29 -4.38
N GLU A 95 -4.07 14.38 -5.26
CA GLU A 95 -4.69 13.13 -4.85
C GLU A 95 -3.73 12.27 -4.02
N LEU A 96 -2.47 12.15 -4.43
CA LEU A 96 -1.45 11.44 -3.65
C LEU A 96 -1.25 12.05 -2.27
N THR A 97 -1.04 13.37 -2.20
CA THR A 97 -0.85 14.09 -0.93
C THR A 97 -2.04 13.87 0.01
N PHE A 98 -3.25 13.89 -0.56
CA PHE A 98 -4.48 13.71 0.20
C PHE A 98 -4.63 12.28 0.72
N LEU A 99 -4.27 11.27 -0.08
CA LEU A 99 -4.28 9.88 0.34
C LEU A 99 -3.25 9.61 1.44
N ASP A 100 -2.05 10.20 1.35
CA ASP A 100 -1.02 10.09 2.39
C ASP A 100 -1.48 10.65 3.73
N PHE A 101 -2.20 11.78 3.72
CA PHE A 101 -2.83 12.34 4.93
C PHE A 101 -3.83 11.35 5.56
N TYR A 102 -4.69 10.71 4.76
CA TYR A 102 -5.64 9.74 5.29
C TYR A 102 -4.99 8.43 5.74
N ILE A 103 -3.89 8.00 5.12
CA ILE A 103 -3.09 6.86 5.60
C ILE A 103 -2.55 7.12 7.01
N GLN A 104 -2.09 8.34 7.30
CA GLN A 104 -1.68 8.71 8.66
C GLN A 104 -2.86 8.69 9.63
N ASN A 105 -4.04 9.13 9.19
CA ASN A 105 -5.26 9.06 10.00
C ASN A 105 -5.69 7.62 10.30
N ILE A 106 -5.39 6.64 9.44
CA ILE A 106 -5.60 5.21 9.74
C ILE A 106 -4.80 4.82 10.98
N THR A 107 -3.52 5.20 11.04
CA THR A 107 -2.67 4.91 12.21
C THR A 107 -3.25 5.49 13.49
N THR A 108 -3.65 6.76 13.47
CA THR A 108 -4.26 7.44 14.62
C THR A 108 -5.56 6.76 15.04
N SER A 109 -6.40 6.38 14.08
CA SER A 109 -7.69 5.73 14.35
C SER A 109 -7.51 4.33 14.93
N CYS A 110 -6.63 3.50 14.35
CA CYS A 110 -6.33 2.17 14.89
C CYS A 110 -5.76 2.25 16.31
N ASN A 111 -4.90 3.23 16.60
CA ASN A 111 -4.38 3.44 17.95
C ASN A 111 -5.49 3.83 18.94
N PHE A 112 -6.42 4.70 18.53
CA PHE A 112 -7.59 5.08 19.33
C PHE A 112 -8.45 3.84 19.70
N PHE A 113 -8.68 2.94 18.75
CA PHE A 113 -9.40 1.68 18.99
C PHE A 113 -8.55 0.57 19.63
N LYS A 114 -7.28 0.86 20.00
CA LYS A 114 -6.30 -0.10 20.55
C LYS A 114 -6.12 -1.35 19.67
N MET A 115 -6.26 -1.20 18.36
CA MET A 115 -6.12 -2.29 17.40
C MET A 115 -4.64 -2.70 17.28
N PRO A 116 -4.35 -4.01 17.08
CA PRO A 116 -2.99 -4.48 16.90
C PRO A 116 -2.36 -3.97 15.61
N THR A 117 -1.03 -3.98 15.54
CA THR A 117 -0.28 -3.50 14.37
C THR A 117 -0.71 -4.18 13.07
N GLN A 118 -1.06 -5.46 13.12
CA GLN A 118 -1.50 -6.23 11.95
C GLN A 118 -2.78 -5.66 11.32
N VAL A 119 -3.81 -5.37 12.12
CA VAL A 119 -5.04 -4.71 11.64
C VAL A 119 -4.73 -3.38 10.98
N ARG A 120 -3.85 -2.58 11.60
CA ARG A 120 -3.42 -1.29 11.05
C ARG A 120 -2.74 -1.43 9.69
N LEU A 121 -1.82 -2.39 9.54
CA LEU A 121 -1.13 -2.62 8.27
C LEU A 121 -2.09 -3.14 7.18
N THR A 122 -3.03 -4.01 7.53
CA THR A 122 -4.06 -4.52 6.61
C THR A 122 -5.00 -3.40 6.18
N ALA A 123 -5.46 -2.54 7.10
CA ALA A 123 -6.30 -1.40 6.79
C ALA A 123 -5.62 -0.43 5.80
N SER A 124 -4.34 -0.11 6.01
CA SER A 124 -3.58 0.72 5.07
C SER A 124 -3.37 0.05 3.72
N SER A 125 -3.15 -1.27 3.69
CA SER A 125 -3.07 -2.02 2.43
C SER A 125 -4.40 -1.96 1.66
N PHE A 126 -5.54 -2.18 2.34
CA PHE A 126 -6.86 -2.10 1.72
C PHE A 126 -7.14 -0.70 1.18
N PHE A 127 -6.85 0.33 1.98
CA PHE A 127 -7.04 1.71 1.56
C PHE A 127 -6.21 2.06 0.31
N LYS A 128 -4.93 1.69 0.27
CA LYS A 128 -4.08 1.91 -0.90
C LYS A 128 -4.58 1.16 -2.13
N LYS A 129 -4.90 -0.12 -1.99
CA LYS A 129 -5.42 -0.96 -3.08
C LYS A 129 -6.74 -0.41 -3.63
N PHE A 130 -7.62 0.10 -2.77
CA PHE A 130 -8.88 0.74 -3.16
C PHE A 130 -8.64 1.94 -4.07
N TYR A 131 -7.73 2.84 -3.68
CA TYR A 131 -7.42 4.07 -4.43
C TYR A 131 -6.46 3.87 -5.62
N LEU A 132 -6.00 2.64 -5.88
CA LEU A 132 -5.41 2.31 -7.17
C LEU A 132 -6.47 2.16 -8.28
N ASN A 133 -7.68 1.73 -7.93
CA ASN A 133 -8.76 1.45 -8.89
C ASN A 133 -9.87 2.52 -8.90
N ASN A 134 -9.98 3.29 -7.82
CA ASN A 134 -11.02 4.30 -7.62
C ASN A 134 -10.39 5.65 -7.27
N SER A 135 -11.07 6.75 -7.60
CA SER A 135 -10.58 8.10 -7.30
C SER A 135 -11.25 8.69 -6.06
N VAL A 136 -10.55 9.60 -5.39
CA VAL A 136 -11.09 10.44 -4.30
C VAL A 136 -12.26 11.32 -4.75
N MET A 137 -12.37 11.61 -6.05
CA MET A 137 -13.47 12.35 -6.65
C MET A 137 -14.75 11.51 -6.84
N GLU A 138 -14.68 10.20 -6.59
CA GLU A 138 -15.82 9.28 -6.61
C GLU A 138 -16.19 8.82 -5.19
N TYR A 139 -15.18 8.47 -4.39
CA TYR A 139 -15.35 8.03 -3.00
C TYR A 139 -14.48 8.84 -2.06
N HIS A 140 -15.11 9.51 -1.10
CA HIS A 140 -14.40 10.34 -0.14
C HIS A 140 -13.50 9.49 0.80
N PRO A 141 -12.20 9.81 0.94
CA PRO A 141 -11.23 9.06 1.76
C PRO A 141 -11.64 8.81 3.20
N LYS A 142 -12.28 9.79 3.86
CA LYS A 142 -12.77 9.62 5.23
C LYS A 142 -13.67 8.41 5.39
N ASN A 143 -14.58 8.15 4.45
CA ASN A 143 -15.55 7.07 4.57
C ASN A 143 -14.91 5.71 4.26
N ILE A 144 -14.07 5.68 3.21
CA ILE A 144 -13.30 4.49 2.85
C ILE A 144 -12.33 4.11 3.95
N LEU A 145 -11.70 5.07 4.62
CA LEU A 145 -10.79 4.86 5.75
C LEU A 145 -11.44 4.00 6.84
N TYR A 146 -12.62 4.40 7.34
CA TYR A 146 -13.27 3.67 8.44
C TYR A 146 -13.77 2.30 7.99
N THR A 147 -14.25 2.21 6.74
CA THR A 147 -14.65 0.94 6.13
C THR A 147 -13.47 -0.02 6.00
N CYS A 148 -12.30 0.45 5.56
CA CYS A 148 -11.08 -0.34 5.49
C CYS A 148 -10.59 -0.80 6.87
N ILE A 149 -10.67 0.05 7.90
CA ILE A 149 -10.31 -0.32 9.27
C ILE A 149 -11.23 -1.42 9.80
N PHE A 150 -12.55 -1.25 9.62
CA PHE A 150 -13.54 -2.23 10.07
C PHE A 150 -13.38 -3.58 9.34
N LEU A 151 -13.18 -3.54 8.02
CA LEU A 151 -12.95 -4.74 7.21
C LEU A 151 -11.61 -5.42 7.57
N ALA A 152 -10.55 -4.66 7.83
CA ALA A 152 -9.27 -5.20 8.27
C ALA A 152 -9.38 -5.86 9.65
N ALA A 153 -10.15 -5.28 10.58
CA ALA A 153 -10.43 -5.89 11.87
C ALA A 153 -11.10 -7.27 11.71
N LYS A 154 -12.10 -7.38 10.84
CA LYS A 154 -12.72 -8.69 10.48
C LYS A 154 -11.70 -9.65 9.88
N SER A 155 -10.90 -9.21 8.90
CA SER A 155 -9.93 -10.05 8.19
C SER A 155 -8.82 -10.58 9.10
N GLU A 156 -8.43 -9.81 10.11
CA GLU A 156 -7.35 -10.17 11.06
C GLU A 156 -7.88 -10.76 12.37
N ASN A 157 -9.15 -11.18 12.41
CA ASN A 157 -9.81 -11.77 13.59
C ASN A 157 -9.79 -10.87 14.84
N TYR A 158 -9.82 -9.55 14.65
CA TYR A 158 -10.04 -8.57 15.72
C TYR A 158 -11.52 -8.24 15.81
N PHE A 159 -12.20 -8.82 16.79
CA PHE A 159 -13.65 -8.68 16.95
C PHE A 159 -14.03 -7.32 17.56
N ILE A 160 -14.76 -6.51 16.79
CA ILE A 160 -15.39 -5.28 17.23
C ILE A 160 -16.79 -5.19 16.60
N SER A 161 -17.82 -4.90 17.40
CA SER A 161 -19.17 -4.71 16.84
C SER A 161 -19.25 -3.39 16.06
N ILE A 162 -20.08 -3.36 15.01
CA ILE A 162 -20.25 -2.14 14.19
C ILE A 162 -20.75 -0.96 15.04
N GLU A 163 -21.66 -1.21 15.99
CA GLU A 163 -22.17 -0.20 16.91
C GLU A 163 -21.06 0.38 17.79
N SER A 164 -20.19 -0.49 18.34
CA SER A 164 -19.05 -0.06 19.16
C SER A 164 -18.02 0.72 18.35
N PHE A 165 -17.83 0.33 17.09
CA PHE A 165 -16.91 0.98 16.16
C PHE A 165 -17.40 2.38 15.75
N VAL A 166 -18.71 2.54 15.51
CA VAL A 166 -19.33 3.78 15.04
C VAL A 166 -19.60 4.77 16.17
N LYS A 167 -19.94 4.29 17.38
CA LYS A 167 -20.26 5.13 18.54
C LYS A 167 -19.29 6.31 18.80
N PRO A 168 -17.96 6.14 18.74
CA PRO A 168 -17.02 7.26 18.93
C PRO A 168 -16.82 8.13 17.67
N LEU A 169 -17.32 7.72 16.50
CA LEU A 169 -17.13 8.41 15.23
C LEU A 169 -18.30 9.37 14.98
N SER A 170 -18.08 10.67 15.20
CA SER A 170 -19.10 11.67 14.89
C SER A 170 -19.42 11.69 13.38
N LYS A 171 -20.72 11.71 13.05
CA LYS A 171 -21.27 11.85 11.68
C LYS A 171 -21.01 10.66 10.75
N ILE A 172 -20.82 9.47 11.28
CA ILE A 172 -20.75 8.23 10.50
C ILE A 172 -21.81 7.31 11.07
N ASP A 173 -22.64 6.75 10.21
CA ASP A 173 -23.67 5.80 10.60
C ASP A 173 -23.21 4.38 10.24
N SER A 174 -23.73 3.38 10.94
CA SER A 174 -23.43 1.96 10.67
C SER A 174 -23.80 1.55 9.26
N GLU A 175 -24.94 2.03 8.75
CA GLU A 175 -25.41 1.77 7.38
C GLU A 175 -24.38 2.22 6.34
N HIS A 176 -23.80 3.40 6.51
CA HIS A 176 -22.82 3.95 5.58
C HIS A 176 -21.55 3.09 5.44
N ILE A 177 -21.08 2.50 6.54
CA ILE A 177 -19.93 1.57 6.51
C ILE A 177 -20.31 0.27 5.81
N LEU A 178 -21.51 -0.25 6.08
CA LEU A 178 -21.99 -1.50 5.49
C LEU A 178 -22.23 -1.37 3.98
N ASP A 179 -22.76 -0.23 3.52
CA ASP A 179 -22.98 0.06 2.10
C ASP A 179 -21.66 0.10 1.32
N LEU A 180 -20.62 0.68 1.94
CA LEU A 180 -19.28 0.75 1.33
C LEU A 180 -18.51 -0.57 1.45
N GLU A 181 -18.86 -1.46 2.38
CA GLU A 181 -18.11 -2.70 2.63
C GLU A 181 -18.00 -3.55 1.36
N TYR A 182 -19.11 -3.76 0.65
CA TYR A 182 -19.11 -4.53 -0.60
C TYR A 182 -18.30 -3.84 -1.71
N ILE A 183 -18.41 -2.52 -1.82
CA ILE A 183 -17.67 -1.72 -2.82
C ILE A 183 -16.16 -1.82 -2.56
N VAL A 184 -15.74 -1.78 -1.29
CA VAL A 184 -14.35 -2.00 -0.90
C VAL A 184 -13.91 -3.42 -1.27
N LEU A 185 -14.68 -4.45 -0.89
CA LEU A 185 -14.36 -5.85 -1.24
C LEU A 185 -14.19 -6.07 -2.75
N GLN A 186 -15.10 -5.54 -3.55
CA GLN A 186 -15.04 -5.60 -5.01
C GLN A 186 -13.79 -4.90 -5.55
N SER A 187 -13.46 -3.72 -5.03
CA SER A 187 -12.27 -2.95 -5.42
C SER A 187 -10.96 -3.66 -5.05
N LEU A 188 -10.98 -4.42 -3.95
CA LEU A 188 -9.89 -5.30 -3.51
C LEU A 188 -9.85 -6.63 -4.29
N LYS A 189 -10.73 -6.84 -5.28
CA LYS A 189 -10.85 -8.11 -6.01
C LYS A 189 -11.01 -9.31 -5.07
N PHE A 190 -11.63 -9.10 -3.91
CA PHE A 190 -11.78 -10.09 -2.82
C PHE A 190 -10.45 -10.66 -2.28
N THR A 191 -9.33 -9.95 -2.47
CA THR A 191 -8.00 -10.38 -2.01
C THR A 191 -7.66 -9.82 -0.61
N LEU A 192 -8.22 -10.45 0.42
CA LEU A 192 -8.14 -9.97 1.80
C LEU A 192 -6.85 -10.34 2.52
N MET A 193 -6.16 -11.41 2.08
CA MET A 193 -4.89 -11.81 2.68
C MET A 193 -3.80 -10.79 2.34
N VAL A 194 -3.17 -10.22 3.38
CA VAL A 194 -2.03 -9.31 3.24
C VAL A 194 -0.80 -9.92 3.92
N HIS A 195 0.29 -10.04 3.18
CA HIS A 195 1.57 -10.49 3.72
C HIS A 195 2.35 -9.28 4.24
N HIS A 196 2.44 -9.15 5.56
CA HIS A 196 3.16 -8.05 6.20
C HIS A 196 4.66 -8.35 6.39
N PRO A 197 5.54 -7.34 6.30
CA PRO A 197 6.98 -7.49 6.52
C PRO A 197 7.38 -7.76 7.99
N ILE A 198 6.49 -7.54 8.96
CA ILE A 198 6.78 -7.80 10.38
C ILE A 198 7.04 -9.29 10.65
N ARG A 199 6.30 -10.18 9.98
CA ARG A 199 6.47 -11.62 10.13
C ARG A 199 7.83 -12.13 9.60
N PRO A 200 8.25 -11.81 8.36
CA PRO A 200 9.59 -12.18 7.90
C PRO A 200 10.68 -11.44 8.68
N LEU A 201 10.48 -10.21 9.15
CA LEU A 201 11.44 -9.53 10.03
C LEU A 201 11.74 -10.37 11.29
N TYR A 202 10.69 -10.88 11.96
CA TYR A 202 10.87 -11.75 13.12
C TYR A 202 11.56 -13.07 12.76
N GLY A 203 11.20 -13.68 11.62
CA GLY A 203 11.87 -14.89 11.12
C GLY A 203 13.36 -14.68 10.83
N ILE A 204 13.71 -13.58 10.15
CA ILE A 204 15.10 -13.20 9.86
C ILE A 204 15.86 -12.92 11.15
N PHE A 205 15.23 -12.29 12.14
CA PHE A 205 15.83 -12.08 13.45
C PHE A 205 16.21 -13.41 14.14
N LEU A 206 15.29 -14.38 14.19
CA LEU A 206 15.57 -15.70 14.78
C LEU A 206 16.69 -16.44 14.02
N ASP A 207 16.66 -16.38 12.69
CA ASP A 207 17.68 -17.00 11.85
C ASP A 207 19.05 -16.30 12.00
N SER A 208 19.05 -14.98 12.16
CA SER A 208 20.26 -14.20 12.45
C SER A 208 20.87 -14.58 13.80
N GLN A 209 20.04 -14.87 14.82
CA GLN A 209 20.53 -15.38 16.10
C GLN A 209 21.25 -16.72 15.94
N ALA A 210 20.64 -17.66 15.19
CA ALA A 210 21.23 -18.97 14.96
C ALA A 210 22.57 -18.91 14.20
N GLU A 211 22.70 -17.99 13.24
CA GLU A 211 23.86 -17.92 12.35
C GLU A 211 24.98 -17.02 12.85
N LEU A 212 24.67 -15.93 13.56
CA LEU A 212 25.63 -14.92 13.98
C LEU A 212 26.12 -15.07 15.42
N LEU A 213 25.32 -15.64 16.33
CA LEU A 213 25.68 -15.81 17.74
C LEU A 213 26.45 -17.12 18.03
N HIS A 214 26.83 -17.87 17.00
CA HIS A 214 27.58 -19.10 17.20
C HIS A 214 28.95 -18.78 17.86
N PRO A 215 29.32 -19.44 18.98
CA PRO A 215 30.45 -19.03 19.84
C PRO A 215 31.82 -18.93 19.17
N GLN A 216 31.99 -19.59 18.02
CA GLN A 216 33.25 -19.68 17.27
C GLN A 216 33.42 -18.55 16.23
N ILE A 217 32.45 -17.63 16.11
CA ILE A 217 32.23 -16.92 14.85
C ILE A 217 32.33 -15.39 14.96
N ASN A 218 31.68 -14.77 15.93
CA ASN A 218 31.69 -13.31 16.08
C ASN A 218 31.75 -12.96 17.57
N GLN A 219 32.89 -12.45 18.05
CA GLN A 219 33.01 -11.95 19.42
C GLN A 219 32.32 -10.59 19.61
N ASP A 220 32.07 -9.85 18.53
CA ASP A 220 31.55 -8.48 18.57
C ASP A 220 30.01 -8.34 18.50
N ILE A 221 29.28 -9.43 18.22
CA ILE A 221 27.81 -9.42 18.09
C ILE A 221 27.20 -10.15 19.28
N ASN A 222 26.54 -9.41 20.16
CA ASN A 222 25.78 -9.97 21.27
C ASN A 222 24.27 -10.03 20.94
N ILE A 223 23.52 -10.73 21.79
CA ILE A 223 22.07 -10.89 21.63
C ILE A 223 21.32 -9.55 21.77
N ASP A 224 21.81 -8.67 22.64
CA ASP A 224 21.20 -7.36 22.89
C ASP A 224 21.25 -6.48 21.65
N LYS A 225 22.39 -6.42 20.96
CA LYS A 225 22.54 -5.64 19.72
C LYS A 225 21.64 -6.16 18.61
N LEU A 226 21.45 -7.48 18.50
CA LEU A 226 20.48 -8.03 17.55
C LEU A 226 19.03 -7.71 17.94
N GLY A 227 18.73 -7.72 19.25
CA GLY A 227 17.43 -7.31 19.78
C GLY A 227 17.12 -5.84 19.47
N ASP A 228 18.11 -4.96 19.69
CA ASP A 228 18.02 -3.54 19.36
C ASP A 228 17.82 -3.33 17.86
N LEU A 229 18.59 -4.03 17.01
CA LEU A 229 18.40 -3.99 15.56
C LEU A 229 16.97 -4.37 15.17
N TYR A 230 16.43 -5.45 15.74
CA TYR A 230 15.05 -5.89 15.47
C TYR A 230 14.02 -4.84 15.90
N ASN A 231 14.18 -4.24 17.08
CA ASN A 231 13.26 -3.22 17.59
C ASN A 231 13.25 -1.97 16.70
N HIS A 232 14.43 -1.46 16.34
CA HIS A 232 14.55 -0.30 15.44
C HIS A 232 14.06 -0.62 14.02
N ALA A 233 14.30 -1.83 13.51
CA ALA A 233 13.76 -2.27 12.22
C ALA A 233 12.22 -2.34 12.25
N ARG A 234 11.62 -2.77 13.36
CA ARG A 234 10.16 -2.75 13.53
C ARG A 234 9.60 -1.33 13.56
N GLU A 235 10.28 -0.40 14.22
CA GLU A 235 9.92 1.03 14.20
C GLU A 235 10.03 1.62 12.78
N TRP A 236 11.09 1.26 12.06
CA TRP A 236 11.28 1.62 10.66
C TRP A 236 10.10 1.17 9.79
N LEU A 237 9.63 -0.07 9.96
CA LEU A 237 8.44 -0.57 9.25
C LEU A 237 7.19 0.24 9.62
N ASN A 238 6.97 0.55 10.90
CA ASN A 238 5.83 1.36 11.30
C ASN A 238 5.87 2.78 10.69
N LYS A 239 7.07 3.34 10.51
CA LYS A 239 7.27 4.68 9.98
C LYS A 239 7.15 4.74 8.45
N TYR A 240 7.85 3.87 7.74
CA TYR A 240 8.03 4.00 6.29
C TYR A 240 7.16 3.05 5.46
N TYR A 241 6.98 1.80 5.89
CA TYR A 241 6.21 0.81 5.09
C TYR A 241 4.75 1.23 4.89
N MET A 242 4.14 1.85 5.91
CA MET A 242 2.74 2.26 5.83
C MET A 242 2.48 3.37 4.82
N ILE A 243 3.40 4.34 4.72
CA ILE A 243 3.21 5.54 3.90
C ILE A 243 3.71 5.28 2.48
N SER A 244 4.86 4.62 2.32
CA SER A 244 5.48 4.38 1.01
C SER A 244 4.84 3.29 0.16
N ASP A 245 5.21 3.27 -1.12
CA ASP A 245 4.71 2.30 -2.11
C ASP A 245 5.44 0.97 -2.11
N VAL A 246 6.34 0.75 -1.15
CA VAL A 246 7.17 -0.46 -1.11
C VAL A 246 6.38 -1.76 -1.10
N ALA A 247 5.17 -1.76 -0.53
CA ALA A 247 4.28 -2.92 -0.51
C ALA A 247 3.81 -3.38 -1.91
N PHE A 248 3.85 -2.49 -2.90
CA PHE A 248 3.50 -2.77 -4.30
C PHE A 248 4.71 -3.12 -5.16
N LEU A 249 5.92 -2.82 -4.70
CA LEU A 249 7.14 -2.88 -5.52
C LEU A 249 8.10 -3.99 -5.06
N PHE A 250 8.05 -4.35 -3.78
CA PHE A 250 8.97 -5.30 -3.15
C PHE A 250 8.23 -6.37 -2.37
N THR A 251 8.86 -7.53 -2.21
CA THR A 251 8.32 -8.62 -1.41
C THR A 251 8.47 -8.34 0.09
N PRO A 252 7.60 -8.88 0.95
CA PRO A 252 7.68 -8.66 2.40
C PRO A 252 9.05 -9.00 3.02
N PRO A 253 9.75 -10.09 2.63
CA PRO A 253 11.11 -10.36 3.10
C PRO A 253 12.15 -9.32 2.63
N GLN A 254 12.05 -8.82 1.38
CA GLN A 254 12.93 -7.76 0.89
C GLN A 254 12.73 -6.47 1.70
N ILE A 255 11.49 -6.10 2.01
CA ILE A 255 11.16 -4.94 2.84
C ILE A 255 11.69 -5.13 4.27
N ALA A 256 11.56 -6.33 4.84
CA ALA A 256 12.10 -6.64 6.17
C ALA A 256 13.64 -6.52 6.20
N LEU A 257 14.33 -7.10 5.21
CA LEU A 257 15.78 -6.95 5.06
C LEU A 257 16.19 -5.50 4.85
N ALA A 258 15.42 -4.73 4.07
CA ALA A 258 15.66 -3.31 3.88
C ALA A 258 15.60 -2.52 5.19
N SER A 259 14.62 -2.83 6.05
CA SER A 259 14.54 -2.21 7.37
C SER A 259 15.74 -2.54 8.27
N MET A 260 16.26 -3.77 8.23
CA MET A 260 17.46 -4.13 9.00
C MET A 260 18.73 -3.49 8.41
N TYR A 261 18.87 -3.51 7.09
CA TYR A 261 20.02 -2.98 6.37
C TYR A 261 20.17 -1.46 6.57
N ASP A 262 19.05 -0.73 6.59
CA ASP A 262 19.06 0.72 6.84
C ASP A 262 19.46 1.09 8.28
N ILE A 263 19.22 0.20 9.25
CA ILE A 263 19.58 0.41 10.66
C ILE A 263 21.04 -0.02 10.93
N ASP A 264 21.42 -1.24 10.53
CA ASP A 264 22.79 -1.73 10.64
C ASP A 264 23.16 -2.55 9.39
N GLN A 265 23.78 -1.85 8.43
CA GLN A 265 24.28 -2.43 7.18
C GLN A 265 25.30 -3.55 7.45
N LYS A 266 26.21 -3.37 8.42
CA LYS A 266 27.31 -4.31 8.67
C LYS A 266 26.78 -5.66 9.17
N ILE A 267 25.86 -5.64 10.14
CA ILE A 267 25.25 -6.87 10.67
C ILE A 267 24.43 -7.57 9.58
N THR A 268 23.62 -6.81 8.84
CA THR A 268 22.74 -7.36 7.82
C THR A 268 23.53 -7.96 6.66
N GLU A 269 24.57 -7.30 6.16
CA GLU A 269 25.46 -7.86 5.14
C GLU A 269 26.19 -9.12 5.62
N ASN A 270 26.67 -9.14 6.87
CA ASN A 270 27.34 -10.31 7.43
C ASN A 270 26.40 -11.52 7.51
N TYR A 271 25.15 -11.30 7.88
CA TYR A 271 24.11 -12.32 7.85
C TYR A 271 23.85 -12.84 6.42
N LEU A 272 23.66 -11.93 5.46
CA LEU A 272 23.41 -12.29 4.06
C LEU A 272 24.60 -13.05 3.44
N LYS A 273 25.83 -12.56 3.63
CA LYS A 273 27.05 -13.26 3.17
C LYS A 273 27.11 -14.68 3.71
N ARG A 274 26.72 -14.92 4.97
CA ARG A 274 26.64 -16.27 5.52
C ARG A 274 25.56 -17.11 4.84
N LYS A 275 24.35 -16.59 4.65
CA LYS A 275 23.28 -17.39 4.02
C LYS A 275 23.60 -17.78 2.58
N PHE A 276 24.19 -16.88 1.80
CA PHE A 276 24.45 -17.11 0.39
C PHE A 276 25.80 -17.79 0.11
N LEU A 277 26.79 -17.67 1.00
CA LEU A 277 28.15 -18.21 0.77
C LEU A 277 28.50 -19.43 1.64
N LYS A 278 27.66 -19.82 2.62
CA LYS A 278 27.95 -20.94 3.56
C LYS A 278 27.36 -22.29 3.12
N ASN A 279 26.66 -22.36 1.99
CA ASN A 279 25.93 -23.56 1.53
C ASN A 279 26.80 -24.75 1.07
N GLU A 280 28.12 -24.77 1.26
CA GLU A 280 28.96 -25.88 0.82
C GLU A 280 29.07 -27.06 1.81
N LYS A 281 28.73 -26.90 3.10
CA LYS A 281 29.11 -27.93 4.10
C LYS A 281 28.11 -29.05 4.37
N LEU A 282 26.97 -29.13 3.66
CA LEU A 282 25.95 -30.17 3.91
C LEU A 282 25.57 -31.05 2.73
N THR A 283 26.12 -30.85 1.54
CA THR A 283 26.00 -31.80 0.43
C THR A 283 27.34 -32.49 0.19
N THR A 284 27.61 -33.54 0.97
CA THR A 284 28.53 -34.59 0.55
C THR A 284 27.92 -35.25 -0.69
N ILE A 285 28.38 -34.88 -1.87
CA ILE A 285 28.77 -35.75 -3.00
C ILE A 285 29.31 -34.81 -4.09
N LYS A 286 30.49 -35.17 -4.58
CA LYS A 286 31.33 -34.51 -5.57
C LYS A 286 30.54 -34.05 -6.79
N GLU A 287 30.45 -32.74 -7.00
CA GLU A 287 30.28 -32.09 -8.31
C GLU A 287 30.80 -30.64 -8.17
N GLU A 288 31.35 -30.11 -9.25
CA GLU A 288 32.33 -29.02 -9.36
C GLU A 288 31.98 -27.69 -8.62
N PRO A 289 32.89 -27.11 -7.81
CA PRO A 289 32.58 -25.98 -6.92
C PRO A 289 32.54 -24.59 -7.58
N GLU A 290 33.09 -24.40 -8.79
CA GLU A 290 33.25 -23.04 -9.36
C GLU A 290 31.94 -22.40 -9.86
N SER A 291 30.97 -23.19 -10.33
CA SER A 291 29.72 -22.64 -10.91
C SER A 291 28.69 -22.19 -9.86
N THR A 292 28.69 -22.80 -8.68
CA THR A 292 27.72 -22.54 -7.61
C THR A 292 28.07 -21.33 -6.75
N GLU A 293 29.36 -21.08 -6.50
CA GLU A 293 29.78 -19.88 -5.76
C GLU A 293 29.43 -18.59 -6.52
N ASP A 294 29.61 -18.58 -7.84
CA ASP A 294 29.38 -17.39 -8.67
C ASP A 294 27.89 -17.02 -8.73
N VAL A 295 27.01 -18.03 -8.76
CA VAL A 295 25.55 -17.84 -8.68
C VAL A 295 25.14 -17.25 -7.33
N GLY A 296 25.69 -17.75 -6.22
CA GLY A 296 25.39 -17.24 -4.87
C GLY A 296 25.82 -15.78 -4.68
N ARG A 297 27.00 -15.43 -5.19
CA ARG A 297 27.50 -14.03 -5.19
C ARG A 297 26.64 -13.12 -6.05
N THR A 298 26.26 -13.56 -7.24
CA THR A 298 25.39 -12.78 -8.14
C THR A 298 24.04 -12.51 -7.48
N GLN A 299 23.41 -13.53 -6.91
CA GLN A 299 22.14 -13.40 -6.20
C GLN A 299 22.23 -12.45 -5.00
N LEU A 300 23.32 -12.53 -4.23
CA LEU A 300 23.57 -11.62 -3.11
C LEU A 300 23.69 -10.17 -3.57
N THR A 301 24.44 -9.90 -4.64
CA THR A 301 24.60 -8.55 -5.20
C THR A 301 23.24 -7.99 -5.65
N THR A 302 22.48 -8.75 -6.43
CA THR A 302 21.13 -8.33 -6.87
C THR A 302 20.18 -8.09 -5.69
N LEU A 303 20.26 -8.90 -4.63
CA LEU A 303 19.46 -8.72 -3.43
C LEU A 303 19.83 -7.44 -2.68
N ILE A 304 21.13 -7.13 -2.54
CA ILE A 304 21.60 -5.89 -1.90
C ILE A 304 21.15 -4.67 -2.70
N GLU A 305 21.27 -4.69 -4.02
CA GLU A 305 20.77 -3.61 -4.89
C GLU A 305 19.25 -3.41 -4.74
N THR A 306 18.50 -4.52 -4.68
CA THR A 306 17.04 -4.50 -4.46
C THR A 306 16.70 -3.90 -3.08
N ILE A 307 17.44 -4.27 -2.05
CA ILE A 307 17.29 -3.74 -0.69
C ILE A 307 17.55 -2.23 -0.67
N GLN A 308 18.66 -1.77 -1.25
CA GLN A 308 19.01 -0.35 -1.32
C GLN A 308 17.95 0.46 -2.06
N LYS A 309 17.42 -0.09 -3.17
CA LYS A 309 16.30 0.51 -3.89
C LYS A 309 15.02 0.56 -3.06
N CYS A 310 14.74 -0.48 -2.28
CA CYS A 310 13.60 -0.47 -1.35
C CYS A 310 13.74 0.65 -0.30
N ILE A 311 14.96 0.86 0.23
CA ILE A 311 15.23 1.92 1.22
C ILE A 311 15.01 3.31 0.61
N SER A 312 15.49 3.55 -0.62
CA SER A 312 15.33 4.85 -1.27
C SER A 312 13.85 5.19 -1.49
N VAL A 313 13.07 4.24 -2.03
CA VAL A 313 11.62 4.41 -2.22
C VAL A 313 10.89 4.62 -0.90
N ALA A 314 11.25 3.87 0.15
CA ALA A 314 10.63 3.99 1.46
C ALA A 314 10.81 5.39 2.06
N LYS A 315 12.01 5.96 1.92
CA LYS A 315 12.38 7.27 2.49
C LYS A 315 11.96 8.47 1.64
N GLN A 316 11.67 8.29 0.35
CA GLN A 316 11.20 9.36 -0.53
C GLN A 316 9.78 9.83 -0.19
N SER A 317 9.02 9.03 0.55
CA SER A 317 7.63 9.36 0.89
C SER A 317 7.55 10.59 1.80
N HIS A 318 6.83 11.62 1.34
CA HIS A 318 6.67 12.88 2.06
C HIS A 318 5.54 12.80 3.09
N VAL A 319 5.68 13.53 4.20
CA VAL A 319 4.58 13.74 5.14
C VAL A 319 3.63 14.77 4.53
N ALA A 320 2.36 14.39 4.34
CA ALA A 320 1.36 15.29 3.79
C ALA A 320 1.18 16.53 4.68
N ASP A 321 1.21 17.72 4.06
CA ASP A 321 0.91 18.96 4.74
C ASP A 321 -0.59 19.04 5.07
N ARG A 322 -0.90 19.39 6.32
CA ARG A 322 -2.27 19.49 6.83
C ARG A 322 -3.02 20.65 6.20
N GLU A 323 -2.35 21.75 5.88
CA GLU A 323 -3.00 22.91 5.26
C GLU A 323 -3.35 22.62 3.80
N ALA A 324 -2.39 22.11 3.03
CA ALA A 324 -2.64 21.61 1.67
C ALA A 324 -3.78 20.58 1.64
N SER A 325 -3.79 19.63 2.57
CA SER A 325 -4.82 18.59 2.64
C SER A 325 -6.23 19.15 2.91
N LYS A 326 -6.36 20.27 3.65
CA LYS A 326 -7.66 20.94 3.86
C LYS A 326 -8.16 21.61 2.59
N GLU A 327 -7.27 22.19 1.80
CA GLU A 327 -7.65 22.78 0.51
C GLU A 327 -8.11 21.69 -0.46
N ILE A 328 -7.40 20.57 -0.51
CA ILE A 328 -7.76 19.42 -1.34
C ILE A 328 -9.09 18.79 -0.88
N ASP A 329 -9.33 18.68 0.44
CA ASP A 329 -10.62 18.23 1.01
C ASP A 329 -11.78 19.11 0.53
N ARG A 330 -11.57 20.43 0.50
CA ARG A 330 -12.56 21.38 -0.04
C ARG A 330 -12.81 21.16 -1.54
N LYS A 331 -11.77 20.90 -2.35
CA LYS A 331 -11.94 20.55 -3.78
C LYS A 331 -12.71 19.23 -3.93
N CYS A 332 -12.36 18.22 -3.14
CA CYS A 332 -13.01 16.91 -3.12
C CYS A 332 -14.50 17.03 -2.80
N PHE A 333 -14.84 17.82 -1.78
CA PHE A 333 -16.23 18.07 -1.39
C PHE A 333 -17.08 18.62 -2.55
N TYR A 334 -16.55 19.59 -3.30
CA TYR A 334 -17.28 20.17 -4.44
C TYR A 334 -17.29 19.27 -5.67
N ALA A 335 -16.23 18.47 -5.89
CA ALA A 335 -16.21 17.46 -6.95
C ALA A 335 -17.28 16.37 -6.72
N LEU A 336 -17.49 15.97 -5.46
CA LEU A 336 -18.52 15.01 -5.07
C LEU A 336 -19.93 15.63 -5.04
N ASN A 337 -20.04 16.93 -4.74
CA ASN A 337 -21.31 17.65 -4.58
C ASN A 337 -21.34 18.92 -5.45
N PRO A 338 -21.40 18.79 -6.78
CA PRO A 338 -21.29 19.95 -7.69
C PRO A 338 -22.43 20.96 -7.53
N LYS A 339 -23.63 20.52 -7.16
CA LYS A 339 -24.77 21.42 -6.87
C LYS A 339 -24.44 22.45 -5.80
N ASN A 340 -23.79 22.04 -4.70
CA ASN A 340 -23.41 22.94 -3.61
C ASN A 340 -22.41 24.02 -4.07
N LEU A 341 -21.54 23.69 -5.04
CA LEU A 341 -20.61 24.65 -5.61
C LEU A 341 -21.35 25.71 -6.42
N ILE A 342 -22.26 25.28 -7.29
CA ILE A 342 -23.07 26.13 -8.16
C ILE A 342 -23.94 27.07 -7.31
N ASP A 343 -24.70 26.52 -6.37
CA ASP A 343 -25.58 27.28 -5.48
C ASP A 343 -24.81 28.32 -4.66
N LYS A 344 -23.63 27.96 -4.15
CA LYS A 344 -22.76 28.88 -3.42
C LYS A 344 -22.29 30.04 -4.31
N ARG A 345 -21.96 29.77 -5.57
CA ARG A 345 -21.51 30.81 -6.51
C ARG A 345 -22.66 31.74 -6.89
N ILE A 346 -23.85 31.18 -7.16
CA ILE A 346 -25.08 31.93 -7.42
C ILE A 346 -25.39 32.87 -6.25
N LYS A 347 -25.44 32.35 -5.01
CA LYS A 347 -25.71 33.16 -3.81
C LYS A 347 -24.72 34.29 -3.60
N LYS A 348 -23.43 34.08 -3.90
CA LYS A 348 -22.41 35.12 -3.81
C LYS A 348 -22.65 36.25 -4.82
N LEU A 349 -23.06 35.90 -6.03
CA LEU A 349 -23.34 36.86 -7.11
C LEU A 349 -24.61 37.66 -6.86
N THR A 350 -25.63 37.04 -6.25
CA THR A 350 -26.88 37.73 -5.88
C THR A 350 -26.67 38.66 -4.68
N ASN A 351 -25.93 38.25 -3.65
CA ASN A 351 -25.76 39.03 -2.43
C ASN A 351 -24.81 40.22 -2.57
N ASN A 352 -23.78 40.12 -3.42
CA ASN A 352 -22.91 41.27 -3.75
C ASN A 352 -23.67 42.43 -4.39
N LYS A 353 -24.92 42.20 -4.81
CA LYS A 353 -25.81 43.18 -5.45
C LYS A 353 -26.75 43.88 -4.47
N GLU A 354 -26.96 43.33 -3.28
CA GLU A 354 -27.74 44.00 -2.22
C GLU A 354 -26.90 44.97 -1.39
N SER A 355 -25.58 44.94 -1.58
CA SER A 355 -24.59 45.74 -0.85
C SER A 355 -23.94 46.87 -1.68
N THR A 356 -24.39 47.05 -2.93
CA THR A 356 -24.10 48.18 -3.83
C THR A 356 -25.41 48.75 -4.34
#